data_AF-A0A1N7KBU4-F1
#
_entry.id   AF-A0A1N7KBU4-F1
#
_cell.length_a   1.000
_cell.length_b   1.000
_cell.length_c   1.000
_cell.angle_alpha   90.00
_cell.angle_beta   90.00
_cell.angle_gamma   90.00
#
_symmetry.space_group_name_H-M   'P 1'
#
loop_
_entity.id
_entity.type
_entity.pdbx_description
1 polymer ?
#
loop_
_entity_poly.entity_id
_entity_poly.type
_entity_poly.pdbx_seq_one_letter_code
_entity_poly.pdbx_strand_id
1 'polypeptide(L)'
;MSNKEFMEVTKIEEIGEGMRVCLDFVDILTPSEGVYVGNTGHGYIKVLAENRESEGYPARPFRINAGSFHQYIYQNEKTKYLHEWKAGDEVIVTDEDEERVIPLGRVKLEKRPFIRVECMREGKKISATLQRSTSVFVVEDQEGEIPILDVEEGQKILVHTDEPGRHLGEKIDEVIFES
;
A
#
# COMPACT_ATOMS: atom_id res chain seq x y z
N MET A 1 16.07 9.35 10.36
CA MET A 1 16.14 9.44 8.88
C MET A 1 14.84 8.85 8.38
N SER A 2 14.09 9.55 7.54
CA SER A 2 12.87 9.01 6.97
C SER A 2 13.24 7.83 6.07
N ASN A 3 12.70 6.63 6.32
CA ASN A 3 12.91 5.46 5.46
C ASN A 3 12.03 5.52 4.19
N LYS A 4 11.55 6.71 3.81
CA LYS A 4 10.75 6.94 2.62
C LYS A 4 11.68 7.32 1.47
N GLU A 5 11.55 6.63 0.34
CA GLU A 5 12.38 6.88 -0.84
C GLU A 5 11.67 6.44 -2.12
N PHE A 6 12.16 6.89 -3.27
CA PHE A 6 11.72 6.42 -4.57
C PHE A 6 12.59 5.22 -5.01
N MET A 7 11.94 4.09 -5.33
CA MET A 7 12.61 2.88 -5.82
C MET A 7 12.10 2.51 -7.21
N GLU A 8 13.01 2.00 -8.05
CA GLU A 8 12.72 1.61 -9.43
C GLU A 8 11.80 0.40 -9.48
N VAL A 9 10.72 0.49 -10.26
CA VAL A 9 9.84 -0.61 -10.60
C VAL A 9 10.57 -1.51 -11.58
N THR A 10 10.81 -2.75 -11.16
CA THR A 10 11.60 -3.73 -11.92
C THR A 10 10.75 -4.83 -12.55
N LYS A 11 9.53 -5.01 -12.05
CA LYS A 11 8.59 -6.01 -12.58
C LYS A 11 7.16 -5.62 -12.29
N ILE A 12 6.30 -5.74 -13.30
CA ILE A 12 4.84 -5.71 -13.15
C ILE A 12 4.25 -7.00 -13.71
N GLU A 13 3.51 -7.74 -12.90
CA GLU A 13 2.99 -9.06 -13.27
C GLU A 13 1.50 -9.22 -12.92
N GLU A 14 0.70 -9.74 -13.84
CA GLU A 14 -0.68 -10.13 -13.52
C GLU A 14 -0.71 -11.40 -12.67
N ILE A 15 -1.37 -11.33 -11.51
CA ILE A 15 -1.46 -12.45 -10.54
C ILE A 15 -2.79 -13.21 -10.66
N GLY A 16 -3.81 -12.58 -11.25
CA GLY A 16 -5.17 -13.12 -11.38
C GLY A 16 -6.13 -12.58 -10.32
N GLU A 17 -7.23 -13.30 -10.06
CA GLU A 17 -8.27 -12.87 -9.13
C GLU A 17 -7.98 -13.32 -7.69
N GLY A 18 -8.14 -12.41 -6.74
CA GLY A 18 -7.94 -12.68 -5.31
C GLY A 18 -8.88 -11.87 -4.42
N MET A 19 -8.78 -12.06 -3.10
CA MET A 19 -9.54 -11.26 -2.14
C MET A 19 -8.86 -9.91 -1.91
N ARG A 20 -9.56 -8.82 -2.20
CA ARG A 20 -9.10 -7.44 -1.99
C ARG A 20 -9.64 -6.86 -0.71
N VAL A 21 -8.79 -6.12 0.00
CA VAL A 21 -9.15 -5.33 1.18
C VAL A 21 -9.23 -3.85 0.81
N CYS A 22 -10.40 -3.24 1.00
CA CYS A 22 -10.53 -1.78 1.07
C CYS A 22 -10.71 -1.34 2.51
N LEU A 23 -10.05 -0.25 2.84
CA LEU A 23 -10.20 0.47 4.09
C LEU A 23 -11.13 1.66 3.82
N ASP A 24 -12.32 1.66 4.42
CA ASP A 24 -13.22 2.80 4.42
C ASP A 24 -13.15 3.47 5.79
N PHE A 25 -12.69 4.72 5.79
CA PHE A 25 -12.48 5.54 6.96
C PHE A 25 -13.76 6.28 7.38
N VAL A 26 -13.82 6.72 8.65
CA VAL A 26 -14.93 7.54 9.15
C VAL A 26 -14.82 9.03 8.78
N ASP A 27 -13.70 9.43 8.17
CA ASP A 27 -13.39 10.80 7.80
C ASP A 27 -12.98 10.90 6.32
N ILE A 28 -12.87 12.13 5.84
CA ILE A 28 -12.44 12.48 4.49
C ILE A 28 -10.90 12.52 4.45
N LEU A 29 -10.34 11.89 3.43
CA LEU A 29 -8.92 11.86 3.11
C LEU A 29 -8.58 12.88 2.01
N THR A 30 -7.42 13.53 2.15
CA THR A 30 -6.79 14.35 1.12
C THR A 30 -6.25 13.47 -0.03
N PRO A 31 -5.87 14.05 -1.18
CA PRO A 31 -5.34 13.26 -2.31
C PRO A 31 -4.03 12.55 -2.00
N SER A 32 -3.15 13.22 -1.30
CA SER A 32 -1.82 12.74 -0.92
C SER A 32 -1.86 11.81 0.30
N GLU A 33 -2.97 11.81 1.04
CA GLU A 33 -3.21 10.84 2.11
C GLU A 33 -3.31 9.40 1.60
N GLY A 34 -2.63 8.49 2.30
CA GLY A 34 -2.57 7.09 1.92
C GLY A 34 -1.92 6.20 2.95
N VAL A 35 -1.83 4.90 2.65
CA VAL A 35 -1.20 3.90 3.51
C VAL A 35 -0.03 3.22 2.80
N TYR A 36 0.87 2.62 3.57
CA TYR A 36 1.99 1.85 3.06
C TYR A 36 1.69 0.36 3.17
N VAL A 37 1.70 -0.35 2.04
CA VAL A 37 1.34 -1.79 1.96
C VAL A 37 2.40 -2.62 1.25
N GLY A 38 2.60 -3.86 1.70
CA GLY A 38 3.69 -4.71 1.21
C GLY A 38 3.38 -6.19 1.36
N ASN A 39 3.94 -7.02 0.47
CA ASN A 39 3.78 -8.47 0.53
C ASN A 39 4.61 -9.09 1.68
N THR A 40 5.66 -8.42 2.13
CA THR A 40 6.61 -8.89 3.15
C THR A 40 6.94 -7.76 4.14
N GLY A 41 7.66 -8.09 5.21
CA GLY A 41 8.17 -7.09 6.16
C GLY A 41 9.36 -6.25 5.65
N HIS A 42 9.84 -6.48 4.43
CA HIS A 42 11.02 -5.81 3.88
C HIS A 42 10.74 -4.37 3.38
N GLY A 43 9.47 -3.99 3.28
CA GLY A 43 9.05 -2.66 2.92
C GLY A 43 7.73 -2.63 2.18
N TYR A 44 7.31 -1.41 1.85
CA TYR A 44 5.92 -1.12 1.51
C TYR A 44 5.84 -0.08 0.40
N ILE A 45 4.84 -0.19 -0.46
CA ILE A 45 4.51 0.81 -1.49
C ILE A 45 3.41 1.73 -0.95
N LYS A 46 3.52 3.03 -1.22
CA LYS A 46 2.50 4.02 -0.88
C LYS A 46 1.28 3.86 -1.80
N VAL A 47 0.10 3.65 -1.22
CA VAL A 47 -1.18 3.63 -1.91
C VAL A 47 -2.07 4.75 -1.39
N LEU A 48 -2.56 5.57 -2.31
CA LEU A 48 -3.31 6.81 -2.02
C LEU A 48 -4.82 6.58 -1.86
N ALA A 49 -5.48 7.57 -1.29
CA ALA A 49 -6.93 7.67 -1.25
C ALA A 49 -7.56 7.64 -2.66
N GLU A 50 -8.70 6.96 -2.79
CA GLU A 50 -9.52 6.88 -4.00
C GLU A 50 -10.33 8.18 -4.19
N ASN A 51 -9.70 9.33 -4.03
CA ASN A 51 -10.40 10.60 -3.97
C ASN A 51 -10.37 11.40 -5.29
N ARG A 52 -9.83 10.79 -6.34
CA ARG A 52 -9.85 11.31 -7.72
C ARG A 52 -10.91 10.55 -8.51
N GLU A 53 -11.59 11.26 -9.41
CA GLU A 53 -12.40 10.59 -10.43
C GLU A 53 -11.46 9.84 -11.38
N SER A 54 -11.83 8.62 -11.72
CA SER A 54 -11.07 7.78 -12.67
C SER A 54 -12.05 7.12 -13.63
N GLU A 55 -11.53 6.62 -14.75
CA GLU A 55 -12.37 6.01 -15.78
C GLU A 55 -13.21 4.87 -15.19
N GLY A 56 -14.54 5.05 -15.19
CA GLY A 56 -15.50 4.07 -14.66
C GLY A 56 -15.74 4.13 -13.14
N TYR A 57 -15.08 5.02 -12.39
CA TYR A 57 -15.21 5.09 -10.92
C TYR A 57 -15.37 6.54 -10.41
N PRO A 58 -16.46 6.84 -9.67
CA PRO A 58 -16.56 8.11 -8.96
C PRO A 58 -15.59 8.15 -7.77
N ALA A 59 -15.13 9.36 -7.42
CA ALA A 59 -14.30 9.57 -6.24
C ALA A 59 -15.00 9.07 -4.95
N ARG A 60 -14.22 8.43 -4.09
CA ARG A 60 -14.59 7.97 -2.75
C ARG A 60 -13.53 8.48 -1.79
N PRO A 61 -13.65 9.73 -1.32
CA PRO A 61 -12.57 10.39 -0.58
C PRO A 61 -12.36 9.83 0.83
N PHE A 62 -13.11 8.81 1.25
CA PHE A 62 -12.96 8.10 2.51
C PHE A 62 -12.36 6.70 2.34
N ARG A 63 -11.92 6.33 1.12
CA ARG A 63 -11.53 4.95 0.79
C ARG A 63 -10.07 4.87 0.36
N ILE A 64 -9.39 3.82 0.81
CA ILE A 64 -8.14 3.34 0.21
C ILE A 64 -8.27 1.87 -0.23
N ASN A 65 -7.86 1.58 -1.46
CA ASN A 65 -7.74 0.23 -1.99
C ASN A 65 -6.41 -0.39 -1.54
N ALA A 66 -6.36 -0.91 -0.31
CA ALA A 66 -5.10 -1.30 0.35
C ALA A 66 -4.39 -2.52 -0.29
N GLY A 67 -5.06 -3.32 -1.11
CA GLY A 67 -4.42 -4.42 -1.86
C GLY A 67 -4.95 -5.80 -1.49
N SER A 68 -4.09 -6.81 -1.60
CA SER A 68 -4.44 -8.22 -1.43
C SER A 68 -4.49 -8.66 0.03
N PHE A 69 -5.41 -9.56 0.36
CA PHE A 69 -5.71 -10.07 1.71
C PHE A 69 -4.49 -10.50 2.56
N HIS A 70 -3.44 -11.03 1.92
CA HIS A 70 -2.24 -11.55 2.59
C HIS A 70 -1.20 -10.47 2.93
N GLN A 71 -1.34 -9.26 2.41
CA GLN A 71 -0.33 -8.22 2.59
C GLN A 71 -0.35 -7.60 3.98
N TYR A 72 0.75 -6.96 4.33
CA TYR A 72 0.87 -6.12 5.51
C TYR A 72 0.55 -4.66 5.18
N ILE A 73 0.05 -3.94 6.16
CA ILE A 73 0.07 -2.48 6.24
C ILE A 73 1.03 -2.04 7.33
N TYR A 74 1.88 -1.05 7.03
CA TYR A 74 2.78 -0.43 7.99
C TYR A 74 2.03 0.57 8.88
N GLN A 75 2.30 0.52 10.19
CA GLN A 75 1.64 1.29 11.24
C GLN A 75 2.66 1.67 12.33
N ASN A 76 3.50 2.67 12.05
CA ASN A 76 4.49 3.26 12.98
C ASN A 76 5.30 2.21 13.78
N GLU A 77 6.33 1.66 13.12
CA GLU A 77 7.20 0.57 13.59
C GLU A 77 6.53 -0.81 13.76
N LYS A 78 5.22 -0.89 13.53
CA LYS A 78 4.46 -2.14 13.55
C LYS A 78 3.89 -2.45 12.18
N THR A 79 3.58 -3.72 11.98
CA THR A 79 2.90 -4.23 10.79
C THR A 79 1.71 -5.06 11.22
N LYS A 80 0.66 -5.05 10.43
CA LYS A 80 -0.54 -5.87 10.65
C LYS A 80 -1.02 -6.41 9.31
N TYR A 81 -1.49 -7.64 9.26
CA TYR A 81 -2.02 -8.18 8.01
C TYR A 81 -3.32 -7.46 7.64
N LEU A 82 -3.54 -7.21 6.35
CA LEU A 82 -4.73 -6.55 5.84
C LEU A 82 -6.03 -7.28 6.23
N HIS A 83 -6.00 -8.61 6.35
CA HIS A 83 -7.17 -9.38 6.76
C HIS A 83 -7.59 -9.22 8.23
N GLU A 84 -6.69 -8.73 9.09
CA GLU A 84 -6.94 -8.61 10.52
C GLU A 84 -7.68 -7.33 10.90
N TRP A 85 -7.82 -6.39 9.97
CA TRP A 85 -8.47 -5.11 10.19
C TRP A 85 -9.98 -5.23 10.24
N LYS A 86 -10.59 -4.48 11.16
CA LYS A 86 -12.03 -4.45 11.38
C LYS A 86 -12.52 -3.01 11.50
N ALA A 87 -13.83 -2.82 11.32
CA ALA A 87 -14.46 -1.55 11.63
C ALA A 87 -14.21 -1.19 13.11
N GLY A 88 -13.89 0.07 13.37
CA GLY A 88 -13.49 0.59 14.68
C GLY A 88 -11.99 0.54 14.95
N ASP A 89 -11.20 -0.24 14.19
CA ASP A 89 -9.73 -0.19 14.30
C ASP A 89 -9.21 1.17 13.81
N GLU A 90 -8.16 1.67 14.45
CA GLU A 90 -7.49 2.93 14.11
C GLU A 90 -6.31 2.68 13.16
N VAL A 91 -6.30 3.38 12.02
CA VAL A 91 -5.24 3.28 11.02
C VAL A 91 -4.50 4.60 10.92
N ILE A 92 -3.18 4.52 10.92
CA ILE A 92 -2.28 5.62 10.58
C ILE A 92 -2.32 5.81 9.06
N VAL A 93 -2.84 6.95 8.64
CA VAL A 93 -2.79 7.47 7.28
C VAL A 93 -1.70 8.52 7.24
N THR A 94 -0.87 8.48 6.20
CA THR A 94 0.26 9.40 6.06
C THR A 94 0.04 10.34 4.89
N ASP A 95 0.54 11.56 4.99
CA ASP A 95 0.54 12.58 3.94
C ASP A 95 1.90 13.28 3.97
N GLU A 96 2.74 13.07 2.95
CA GLU A 96 4.14 13.50 2.98
C GLU A 96 4.86 13.11 4.30
N ASP A 97 5.13 14.08 5.18
CA ASP A 97 5.73 13.89 6.51
C ASP A 97 4.73 13.97 7.68
N GLU A 98 3.45 14.20 7.40
CA GLU A 98 2.37 14.23 8.38
C GLU A 98 1.71 12.85 8.53
N GLU A 99 1.23 12.56 9.74
CA GLU A 99 0.50 11.35 10.05
C GLU A 99 -0.80 11.68 10.79
N ARG A 100 -1.88 11.02 10.40
CA ARG A 100 -3.20 11.10 11.04
C ARG A 100 -3.66 9.71 11.44
N VAL A 101 -4.19 9.58 12.64
CA VAL A 101 -4.84 8.36 13.12
C VAL A 101 -6.33 8.49 12.86
N ILE A 102 -6.89 7.62 12.01
CA ILE A 102 -8.29 7.70 11.59
C ILE A 102 -8.95 6.33 11.78
N PRO A 103 -10.09 6.24 12.50
CA PRO A 103 -10.85 5.00 12.63
C PRO A 103 -11.44 4.50 11.30
N LEU A 104 -11.52 3.18 11.15
CA LEU A 104 -12.19 2.54 10.05
C LEU A 104 -13.71 2.49 10.31
N GLY A 105 -14.50 3.03 9.38
CA GLY A 105 -15.95 2.83 9.36
C GLY A 105 -16.33 1.45 8.82
N ARG A 106 -15.56 0.93 7.86
CA ARG A 106 -15.79 -0.39 7.26
C ARG A 106 -14.51 -0.96 6.65
N VAL A 107 -14.33 -2.27 6.74
CA VAL A 107 -13.37 -3.02 5.91
C VAL A 107 -14.16 -3.82 4.89
N LYS A 108 -13.94 -3.55 3.60
CA LYS A 108 -14.68 -4.22 2.51
C LYS A 108 -13.80 -5.27 1.84
N LEU A 109 -14.26 -6.51 1.88
CA LEU A 109 -13.63 -7.68 1.25
C LEU A 109 -14.41 -8.08 0.00
N GLU A 110 -13.76 -8.12 -1.17
CA GLU A 110 -14.36 -8.65 -2.40
C GLU A 110 -13.32 -9.19 -3.37
N LYS A 111 -13.73 -10.08 -4.27
CA LYS A 111 -12.83 -10.62 -5.29
C LYS A 111 -12.55 -9.60 -6.40
N ARG A 112 -11.28 -9.42 -6.77
CA ARG A 112 -10.82 -8.50 -7.82
C ARG A 112 -9.56 -9.04 -8.52
N PRO A 113 -9.32 -8.64 -9.79
CA PRO A 113 -8.05 -8.90 -10.46
C PRO A 113 -6.91 -8.10 -9.82
N PHE A 114 -5.72 -8.69 -9.79
CA PHE A 114 -4.52 -8.13 -9.18
C PHE A 114 -3.34 -8.08 -10.14
N ILE A 115 -2.50 -7.07 -9.93
CA ILE A 115 -1.13 -7.01 -10.40
C ILE A 115 -0.18 -7.00 -9.21
N ARG A 116 1.02 -7.58 -9.38
CA ARG A 116 2.12 -7.47 -8.45
C ARG A 116 3.14 -6.50 -9.02
N VAL A 117 3.51 -5.53 -8.21
CA VAL A 117 4.55 -4.55 -8.52
C VAL A 117 5.76 -4.84 -7.64
N GLU A 118 6.92 -4.99 -8.26
CA GLU A 118 8.19 -5.22 -7.58
C GLU A 118 9.12 -4.03 -7.77
N CYS A 119 9.63 -3.47 -6.67
CA CYS A 119 10.58 -2.38 -6.66
C CYS A 119 11.94 -2.88 -6.15
N MET A 120 13.02 -2.37 -6.72
CA MET A 120 14.38 -2.74 -6.30
C MET A 120 15.31 -1.54 -6.20
N ARG A 121 16.18 -1.58 -5.18
CA ARG A 121 17.31 -0.65 -5.03
C ARG A 121 18.39 -1.30 -4.18
N GLU A 122 19.63 -1.27 -4.66
CA GLU A 122 20.81 -1.73 -3.89
C GLU A 122 20.64 -3.16 -3.32
N GLY A 123 19.99 -4.06 -4.06
CA GLY A 123 19.74 -5.44 -3.66
C GLY A 123 18.56 -5.65 -2.71
N LYS A 124 17.89 -4.58 -2.25
CA LYS A 124 16.64 -4.66 -1.49
C LYS A 124 15.46 -4.74 -2.45
N LYS A 125 14.60 -5.73 -2.25
CA LYS A 125 13.37 -5.95 -3.02
C LYS A 125 12.15 -5.66 -2.16
N ILE A 126 11.26 -4.82 -2.66
CA ILE A 126 9.93 -4.54 -2.10
C ILE A 126 8.90 -5.00 -3.12
N SER A 127 7.75 -5.50 -2.66
CA SER A 127 6.64 -5.76 -3.56
C SER A 127 5.28 -5.57 -2.90
N ALA A 128 4.28 -5.23 -3.70
CA ALA A 128 2.88 -5.17 -3.29
C ALA A 128 1.98 -5.80 -4.35
N THR A 129 0.85 -6.38 -3.94
CA THR A 129 -0.14 -7.01 -4.81
C THR A 129 -1.40 -6.14 -4.87
N LEU A 130 -1.44 -5.20 -5.81
CA LEU A 130 -2.45 -4.15 -5.88
C LEU A 130 -3.57 -4.49 -6.85
N GLN A 131 -4.78 -4.02 -6.56
CA GLN A 131 -5.91 -4.24 -7.47
C GLN A 131 -5.57 -3.62 -8.83
N ARG A 132 -5.77 -4.39 -9.91
CA ARG A 132 -5.66 -3.90 -11.28
C ARG A 132 -6.86 -2.99 -11.59
N SER A 133 -6.73 -1.69 -11.32
CA SER A 133 -7.81 -0.69 -11.46
C SER A 133 -7.26 0.72 -11.64
N THR A 134 -7.94 1.54 -12.44
CA THR A 134 -7.68 2.98 -12.60
C THR A 134 -7.93 3.78 -11.31
N SER A 135 -8.58 3.17 -10.32
CA SER A 135 -8.91 3.77 -9.03
C SER A 135 -7.85 3.55 -7.93
N VAL A 136 -6.75 2.87 -8.23
CA VAL A 136 -5.63 2.67 -7.29
C VAL A 136 -4.52 3.62 -7.72
N PHE A 137 -4.13 4.53 -6.84
CA PHE A 137 -3.09 5.52 -7.13
C PHE A 137 -1.86 5.28 -6.26
N VAL A 138 -0.70 5.56 -6.84
CA VAL A 138 0.62 5.56 -6.17
C VAL A 138 1.31 6.91 -6.45
N VAL A 139 2.45 7.14 -5.81
CA VAL A 139 3.27 8.34 -6.05
C VAL A 139 4.50 7.92 -6.87
N GLU A 140 4.66 8.48 -8.06
CA GLU A 140 5.80 8.36 -8.95
C GLU A 140 6.69 9.61 -8.84
N ASP A 141 8.01 9.45 -9.03
CA ASP A 141 9.05 10.46 -8.77
C ASP A 141 8.92 11.74 -9.63
N GLN A 142 8.46 11.62 -10.88
CA GLN A 142 8.38 12.72 -11.85
C GLN A 142 6.94 13.15 -12.14
N GLU A 143 6.03 12.18 -12.23
CA GLU A 143 4.63 12.40 -12.61
C GLU A 143 3.73 12.63 -11.39
N GLY A 144 4.23 12.38 -10.18
CA GLY A 144 3.47 12.53 -8.95
C GLY A 144 2.42 11.45 -8.81
N GLU A 145 1.16 11.82 -8.64
CA GLU A 145 0.10 10.88 -8.30
C GLU A 145 -0.49 10.24 -9.56
N ILE A 146 -0.13 8.98 -9.83
CA ILE A 146 -0.58 8.27 -11.04
C ILE A 146 -1.37 7.00 -10.72
N PRO A 147 -2.34 6.60 -11.58
CA PRO A 147 -2.99 5.31 -11.47
C PRO A 147 -1.96 4.17 -11.58
N ILE A 148 -2.18 3.08 -10.84
CA ILE A 148 -1.29 1.92 -10.88
C ILE A 148 -1.22 1.24 -12.26
N LEU A 149 -2.23 1.49 -13.11
CA LEU A 149 -2.24 0.98 -14.48
C LEU A 149 -1.35 1.76 -15.44
N ASP A 150 -0.95 2.97 -15.05
CA ASP A 150 -0.08 3.85 -15.84
C ASP A 150 1.38 3.74 -15.38
N VAL A 151 1.65 2.93 -14.35
CA VAL A 151 3.01 2.63 -13.88
C VAL A 151 3.68 1.66 -14.86
N GLU A 152 4.91 1.99 -15.26
CA GLU A 152 5.75 1.18 -16.15
C GLU A 152 7.05 0.75 -15.47
N GLU A 153 7.66 -0.34 -15.98
CA GLU A 153 9.00 -0.76 -15.54
C GLU A 153 10.04 0.33 -15.87
N GLY A 154 10.94 0.61 -14.93
CA GLY A 154 11.95 1.67 -15.01
C GLY A 154 11.52 3.00 -14.37
N GLN A 155 10.23 3.23 -14.14
CA GLN A 155 9.76 4.36 -13.31
C GLN A 155 10.10 4.13 -11.84
N LYS A 156 10.05 5.20 -11.03
CA LYS A 156 10.33 5.09 -9.60
C LYS A 156 9.11 5.51 -8.79
N ILE A 157 8.71 4.66 -7.86
CA ILE A 157 7.55 4.91 -7.00
C ILE A 157 7.95 5.03 -5.53
N LEU A 158 7.15 5.78 -4.77
CA LEU A 158 7.38 6.05 -3.36
C LEU A 158 7.14 4.78 -2.53
N VAL A 159 8.17 4.41 -1.79
CA VAL A 159 8.17 3.27 -0.88
C VAL A 159 8.59 3.69 0.51
N HIS A 160 8.32 2.81 1.47
CA HIS A 160 8.89 2.83 2.81
C HIS A 160 9.72 1.57 3.01
N THR A 161 11.03 1.70 3.16
CA THR A 161 11.91 0.57 3.44
C THR A 161 11.86 0.21 4.93
N ASP A 162 11.89 -1.08 5.23
CA ASP A 162 11.97 -1.56 6.62
C ASP A 162 12.94 -2.75 6.69
N GLU A 163 13.42 -3.05 7.89
CA GLU A 163 14.24 -4.23 8.12
C GLU A 163 13.35 -5.42 8.51
N PRO A 164 13.51 -6.58 7.86
CA PRO A 164 12.78 -7.80 8.23
C PRO A 164 13.12 -8.26 9.65
N GLY A 165 12.23 -9.07 10.26
CA GLY A 165 12.40 -9.57 11.63
C GLY A 165 11.49 -8.90 12.65
N ARG A 166 10.37 -8.30 12.24
CA ARG A 166 9.36 -7.81 13.19
C ARG A 166 8.27 -8.86 13.38
N HIS A 167 8.16 -9.44 14.58
CA HIS A 167 7.01 -10.28 14.96
C HIS A 167 6.20 -9.52 16.00
N LEU A 168 4.89 -9.32 15.75
CA LEU A 168 3.98 -8.57 16.63
C LEU A 168 4.42 -7.13 16.96
N GLY A 169 5.23 -6.51 16.09
CA GLY A 169 5.74 -5.15 16.29
C GLY A 169 7.03 -5.04 17.10
N GLU A 170 7.64 -6.16 17.51
CA GLU A 170 8.96 -6.17 18.16
C GLU A 170 10.02 -6.72 17.19
N LYS A 171 11.19 -6.07 17.15
CA LYS A 171 12.35 -6.53 16.36
C LYS A 171 12.93 -7.77 17.04
N ILE A 172 12.69 -8.93 16.46
CA ILE A 172 13.24 -10.22 16.88
C ILE A 172 14.20 -10.67 15.78
N ASP A 173 15.42 -11.06 16.15
CA ASP A 173 16.36 -11.68 15.23
C ASP A 173 15.86 -13.10 14.87
N GLU A 174 14.87 -13.20 13.99
CA GLU A 174 14.34 -14.44 13.44
C GLU A 174 14.78 -14.62 11.98
N VAL A 175 15.06 -15.87 11.61
CA VAL A 175 15.35 -16.23 10.22
C VAL A 175 14.02 -16.43 9.49
N ILE A 176 13.56 -15.39 8.80
CA ILE A 176 12.33 -15.38 8.02
C ILE A 176 12.66 -15.59 6.54
N PHE A 177 11.99 -16.54 5.89
CA PHE A 177 12.02 -16.73 4.43
C PHE A 177 10.62 -16.45 3.85
N GLU A 178 10.46 -15.35 3.12
CA GLU A 178 9.23 -14.97 2.41
C GLU A 178 9.54 -14.88 0.90
N SER A 179 8.63 -15.36 0.03
CA SER A 179 8.82 -15.44 -1.43
C SER A 179 7.59 -14.99 -2.22
#